data_AF-A0A1B0FM16-F1
#
_entry.id   AF-A0A1B0FM16-F1
#
_cell.length_a   1.000
_cell.length_b   1.000
_cell.length_c   1.000
_cell.angle_alpha   90.00
_cell.angle_beta   90.00
_cell.angle_gamma   90.00
#
_symmetry.space_group_name_H-M   'P 1'
#
loop_
_entity.id
_entity.type
_entity.pdbx_description
1 polymer ?
#
loop_
_entity_poly.entity_id
_entity_poly.type
_entity_poly.pdbx_seq_one_letter_code
_entity_poly.pdbx_strand_id
1 'polypeptide(L)'
;MDMYSVSGLKRSIQLICLLAIVVTGFLNCAGAKPTLTFSLPQSLQGFPTLTSFTQQIFENRNARQVKTYSGQRLSNNSLIMIYYHDTTIAVTELGARNNDQEGVVLLRDLSKYNRPLEIRFDEMIKLMNQCERVDKLIFAAREKNRKPTNNPNDGNENIAFNLGTIIFPKNPLSILSGIIPGTKWCGTGDIADTYNDLGTETNMDRCCRQHDLCPLKIRAYQSKYGLTNDSLYTKSHCTCDDMLFSCLKRTNTSASQLMGSIYFNLVQVPCLARVNNRYQYRPAKEGF
;
A
#
# COMPACT_ATOMS: atom_id res chain seq x y z
N MET A 1 -40.09 37.96 71.96
CA MET A 1 -41.47 38.04 71.45
C MET A 1 -41.40 38.15 69.95
N ASP A 2 -42.11 37.24 69.30
CA ASP A 2 -41.84 36.65 68.00
C ASP A 2 -42.07 37.57 66.80
N MET A 3 -41.28 37.37 65.73
CA MET A 3 -41.83 37.48 64.38
C MET A 3 -41.09 36.59 63.34
N TYR A 4 -41.71 35.45 63.02
CA TYR A 4 -41.82 34.83 61.68
C TYR A 4 -40.52 34.45 60.93
N SER A 5 -40.08 33.18 60.89
CA SER A 5 -40.77 32.00 60.31
C SER A 5 -41.14 32.10 58.81
N VAL A 6 -40.29 32.72 57.96
CA VAL A 6 -40.48 32.67 56.48
C VAL A 6 -39.14 32.67 55.70
N SER A 7 -38.07 32.04 56.21
CA SER A 7 -36.78 31.99 55.48
C SER A 7 -36.12 30.60 55.40
N GLY A 8 -36.58 29.62 56.18
CA GLY A 8 -36.06 28.24 56.15
C GLY A 8 -36.69 27.36 55.07
N LEU A 9 -37.98 27.57 54.75
CA LEU A 9 -38.73 26.67 53.86
C LEU A 9 -38.35 26.82 52.37
N LYS A 10 -37.97 28.03 51.94
CA LYS A 10 -37.56 28.30 50.55
C LYS A 10 -36.17 27.73 50.22
N ARG A 11 -35.27 27.65 51.21
CA ARG A 11 -33.90 27.15 51.03
C ARG A 11 -33.84 25.63 50.96
N SER A 12 -34.70 24.94 51.71
CA SER A 12 -34.82 23.48 51.65
C SER A 12 -35.48 22.99 50.35
N ILE A 13 -36.46 23.74 49.79
CA ILE A 13 -37.08 23.38 48.50
C ILE A 13 -36.09 23.57 47.34
N GLN A 14 -35.23 24.60 47.37
CA GLN A 14 -34.21 24.78 46.33
C GLN A 14 -33.13 23.70 46.36
N LEU A 15 -32.70 23.22 47.54
CA LEU A 15 -31.75 22.11 47.62
C LEU A 15 -32.38 20.76 47.19
N ILE A 16 -33.66 20.53 47.50
CA ILE A 16 -34.36 19.29 47.10
C ILE A 16 -34.57 19.27 45.57
N CYS A 17 -34.90 20.40 44.94
CA CYS A 17 -35.00 20.46 43.47
C CYS A 17 -33.65 20.28 42.77
N LEU A 18 -32.56 20.79 43.32
CA LEU A 18 -31.22 20.61 42.72
C LEU A 18 -30.70 19.18 42.88
N LEU A 19 -31.00 18.50 44.00
CA LEU A 19 -30.66 17.08 44.18
C LEU A 19 -31.56 16.15 43.36
N ALA A 20 -32.83 16.49 43.13
CA ALA A 20 -33.73 15.73 42.26
C ALA A 20 -33.30 15.76 40.79
N ILE A 21 -32.73 16.88 40.30
CA ILE A 21 -32.24 17.00 38.92
C ILE A 21 -30.95 16.20 38.70
N VAL A 22 -30.14 15.99 39.73
CA VAL A 22 -28.87 15.24 39.62
C VAL A 22 -29.08 13.72 39.74
N VAL A 23 -30.16 13.25 40.39
CA VAL A 23 -30.39 11.81 40.61
C VAL A 23 -31.26 11.16 39.51
N THR A 24 -32.00 11.92 38.70
CA THR A 24 -32.73 11.36 37.53
C THR A 24 -31.89 11.20 36.27
N GLY A 25 -30.58 11.51 36.31
CA GLY A 25 -29.68 11.46 35.15
C GLY A 25 -28.94 10.14 34.93
N PHE A 26 -29.02 9.19 35.87
CA PHE A 26 -28.30 7.93 35.77
C PHE A 26 -29.23 6.76 36.07
N LEU A 27 -29.83 6.18 35.01
CA LEU A 27 -29.95 4.74 34.77
C LEU A 27 -30.80 4.46 33.51
N ASN A 28 -30.13 3.80 32.56
CA ASN A 28 -30.62 2.87 31.53
C ASN A 28 -30.84 3.33 30.07
N CYS A 29 -30.06 2.60 29.23
CA CYS A 29 -30.31 2.13 27.87
C CYS A 29 -30.18 3.09 26.67
N ALA A 30 -29.01 2.97 26.02
CA ALA A 30 -28.85 2.61 24.61
C ALA A 30 -29.94 3.05 23.60
N GLY A 31 -29.52 3.85 22.62
CA GLY A 31 -30.07 3.80 21.27
C GLY A 31 -30.36 5.16 20.61
N ALA A 32 -29.74 5.32 19.42
CA ALA A 32 -30.05 6.26 18.34
C ALA A 32 -29.43 7.67 18.40
N LYS A 33 -28.40 7.85 17.56
CA LYS A 33 -27.92 9.14 17.05
C LYS A 33 -29.04 9.80 16.22
N PRO A 34 -29.14 11.13 16.15
CA PRO A 34 -30.13 11.78 15.30
C PRO A 34 -29.85 11.42 13.83
N THR A 35 -30.81 10.75 13.20
CA THR A 35 -30.79 10.51 11.75
C THR A 35 -31.28 11.78 11.09
N LEU A 36 -30.37 12.58 10.53
CA LEU A 36 -30.74 13.63 9.61
C LEU A 36 -31.25 12.96 8.33
N THR A 37 -32.57 12.89 8.16
CA THR A 37 -33.19 12.43 6.92
C THR A 37 -33.00 13.51 5.86
N PHE A 38 -31.96 13.35 5.03
CA PHE A 38 -31.79 14.17 3.84
C PHE A 38 -32.66 13.59 2.72
N SER A 39 -33.84 14.19 2.49
CA SER A 39 -34.66 13.89 1.32
C SER A 39 -34.02 14.50 0.08
N LEU A 40 -33.36 13.65 -0.71
CA LEU A 40 -32.80 14.04 -2.01
C LEU A 40 -33.95 14.26 -3.02
N PRO A 41 -33.89 15.27 -3.91
CA PRO A 41 -34.91 15.49 -4.94
C PRO A 41 -35.02 14.29 -5.88
N GLN A 42 -36.23 14.03 -6.39
CA GLN A 42 -36.57 12.90 -7.27
C GLN A 42 -35.80 12.85 -8.61
N SER A 43 -34.94 13.83 -8.90
CA SER A 43 -34.12 13.87 -10.13
C SER A 43 -32.81 13.08 -10.07
N LEU A 44 -32.50 12.40 -8.96
CA LEU A 44 -31.22 11.68 -8.78
C LEU A 44 -31.36 10.15 -8.59
N GLN A 45 -32.54 9.58 -8.85
CA GLN A 45 -32.80 8.15 -8.66
C GLN A 45 -32.16 7.22 -9.73
N GLY A 46 -31.33 7.76 -10.63
CA GLY A 46 -30.67 7.00 -11.70
C GLY A 46 -29.16 6.75 -11.53
N PHE A 47 -28.54 7.25 -10.46
CA PHE A 47 -27.11 7.02 -10.23
C PHE A 47 -26.88 5.82 -9.30
N PRO A 48 -26.07 4.82 -9.69
CA PRO A 48 -25.67 3.77 -8.76
C PRO A 48 -24.99 4.42 -7.56
N THR A 49 -25.28 3.94 -6.35
CA THR A 49 -24.75 4.54 -5.12
C THR A 49 -23.23 4.60 -5.20
N LEU A 50 -22.62 5.71 -4.76
CA LEU A 50 -21.15 5.86 -4.72
C LEU A 50 -20.45 4.66 -4.05
N THR A 51 -21.14 3.99 -3.10
CA THR A 51 -20.69 2.75 -2.46
C THR A 51 -20.53 1.57 -3.43
N SER A 52 -21.44 1.40 -4.39
CA SER A 52 -21.37 0.32 -5.39
C SER A 52 -20.25 0.53 -6.42
N PHE A 53 -20.07 1.77 -6.91
CA PHE A 53 -19.01 2.10 -7.86
C PHE A 53 -17.61 2.01 -7.23
N THR A 54 -17.47 2.49 -5.99
CA THR A 54 -16.21 2.36 -5.24
C THR A 54 -15.88 0.90 -4.96
N GLN A 55 -16.85 0.11 -4.52
CA GLN A 55 -16.65 -1.32 -4.26
C GLN A 55 -16.24 -2.11 -5.51
N GLN A 56 -16.83 -1.82 -6.67
CA GLN A 56 -16.46 -2.46 -7.94
C GLN A 56 -15.04 -2.07 -8.41
N ILE A 57 -14.60 -0.83 -8.15
CA ILE A 57 -13.21 -0.42 -8.38
C ILE A 57 -12.24 -1.15 -7.43
N PHE A 58 -12.61 -1.30 -6.15
CA PHE A 58 -11.80 -2.03 -5.17
C PHE A 58 -11.66 -3.51 -5.53
N GLU A 59 -12.72 -4.16 -6.02
CA GLU A 59 -12.71 -5.55 -6.47
C GLU A 59 -11.86 -5.75 -7.73
N ASN A 60 -11.97 -4.85 -8.73
CA ASN A 60 -11.12 -4.89 -9.93
C ASN A 60 -9.64 -4.63 -9.62
N ARG A 61 -9.34 -3.74 -8.66
CA ARG A 61 -7.99 -3.56 -8.11
C ARG A 61 -7.50 -4.78 -7.35
N ASN A 62 -8.39 -5.64 -6.83
CA ASN A 62 -8.03 -6.92 -6.24
C ASN A 62 -7.63 -7.99 -7.28
N ALA A 63 -8.26 -7.99 -8.45
CA ALA A 63 -7.96 -8.96 -9.50
C ALA A 63 -6.59 -8.75 -10.19
N ARG A 64 -6.10 -7.50 -10.33
CA ARG A 64 -4.79 -7.18 -10.95
C ARG A 64 -3.57 -7.49 -10.06
N GLN A 65 -3.78 -8.10 -8.90
CA GLN A 65 -2.77 -8.22 -7.83
C GLN A 65 -1.82 -9.39 -8.01
N VAL A 66 -2.25 -10.43 -8.73
CA VAL A 66 -1.36 -11.54 -9.06
C VAL A 66 -0.69 -11.20 -10.38
N LYS A 67 0.61 -10.90 -10.31
CA LYS A 67 1.41 -10.79 -11.53
C LYS A 67 1.70 -12.20 -12.03
N THR A 68 1.27 -12.47 -13.25
CA THR A 68 1.54 -13.75 -13.89
C THR A 68 3.05 -13.94 -14.01
N TYR A 69 3.49 -15.19 -13.87
CA TYR A 69 4.87 -15.56 -14.16
C TYR A 69 5.24 -15.09 -15.58
N SER A 70 6.37 -14.40 -15.71
CA SER A 70 6.79 -13.76 -16.97
C SER A 70 7.12 -14.76 -18.08
N GLY A 71 7.21 -16.06 -17.76
CA GLY A 71 7.60 -17.10 -18.72
C GLY A 71 9.09 -17.08 -19.10
N GLN A 72 9.85 -16.13 -18.56
CA GLN A 72 11.26 -15.96 -18.90
C GLN A 72 12.12 -17.00 -18.17
N ARG A 73 12.80 -17.84 -18.95
CA ARG A 73 13.73 -18.85 -18.45
C ARG A 73 15.19 -18.47 -18.73
N LEU A 74 16.06 -18.72 -17.76
CA LEU A 74 17.51 -18.57 -17.87
C LEU A 74 18.11 -19.67 -18.76
N SER A 75 17.61 -20.90 -18.65
CA SER A 75 18.04 -22.05 -19.45
C SER A 75 16.95 -23.12 -19.47
N ASN A 76 16.92 -23.95 -20.51
CA ASN A 76 16.00 -25.11 -20.59
C ASN A 76 16.23 -26.12 -19.45
N ASN A 77 17.44 -26.12 -18.87
CA ASN A 77 17.83 -27.02 -17.78
C ASN A 77 17.73 -26.36 -16.40
N SER A 78 17.22 -25.12 -16.29
CA SER A 78 16.99 -24.49 -14.99
C SER A 78 15.82 -25.18 -14.27
N LEU A 79 15.91 -25.28 -12.95
CA LEU A 79 14.81 -25.72 -12.11
C LEU A 79 14.00 -24.51 -11.67
N ILE A 80 12.69 -24.52 -11.89
CA ILE A 80 11.80 -23.49 -11.36
C ILE A 80 11.53 -23.82 -9.90
N MET A 81 11.69 -22.86 -9.00
CA MET A 81 11.32 -22.97 -7.59
C MET A 81 10.20 -21.98 -7.30
N ILE A 82 9.22 -22.43 -6.51
CA ILE A 82 8.10 -21.60 -6.09
C ILE A 82 8.21 -21.43 -4.57
N TYR A 83 8.50 -20.21 -4.14
CA TYR A 83 8.50 -19.82 -2.74
C TYR A 83 7.26 -18.99 -2.44
N TYR A 84 6.71 -19.11 -1.23
CA TYR A 84 5.66 -18.21 -0.78
C TYR A 84 5.87 -17.77 0.65
N HIS A 85 5.40 -16.57 0.95
CA HIS A 85 5.24 -16.07 2.30
C HIS A 85 3.95 -15.25 2.33
N ASP A 86 2.96 -15.79 3.01
CA ASP A 86 1.66 -15.16 3.20
C ASP A 86 0.98 -14.74 1.89
N THR A 87 1.03 -13.47 1.49
CA THR A 87 0.38 -12.98 0.26
C THR A 87 1.30 -12.88 -0.95
N THR A 88 2.60 -13.11 -0.78
CA THR A 88 3.59 -13.00 -1.86
C THR A 88 4.09 -14.36 -2.27
N ILE A 89 4.09 -14.59 -3.59
CA ILE A 89 4.65 -15.77 -4.24
C ILE A 89 5.84 -15.30 -5.09
N ALA A 90 6.99 -15.94 -4.90
CA ALA A 90 8.18 -15.72 -5.69
C ALA A 90 8.48 -16.97 -6.52
N VAL A 91 8.45 -16.82 -7.83
CA VAL A 91 8.87 -17.86 -8.78
C VAL A 91 10.29 -17.52 -9.21
N THR A 92 11.25 -18.37 -8.87
CA THR A 92 12.67 -18.17 -9.22
C THR A 92 13.21 -19.36 -9.99
N GLU A 93 14.29 -19.14 -10.72
CA GLU A 93 14.99 -20.22 -11.41
C GLU A 93 16.34 -20.48 -10.77
N LEU A 94 16.60 -21.75 -10.44
CA LEU A 94 17.91 -22.23 -10.05
C LEU A 94 18.63 -22.71 -11.31
N GLY A 95 19.78 -22.09 -11.59
CA GLY A 95 20.65 -22.52 -12.68
C GLY A 95 21.14 -23.96 -12.47
N ALA A 96 21.40 -24.67 -13.55
CA ALA A 96 22.11 -25.94 -13.49
C ALA A 96 23.46 -25.69 -12.79
N ARG A 97 23.73 -26.37 -11.66
CA ARG A 97 25.06 -26.33 -11.05
C ARG A 97 26.05 -26.84 -12.09
N ASN A 98 27.15 -26.13 -12.28
CA ASN A 98 28.19 -26.49 -13.24
C ASN A 98 28.72 -27.91 -12.93
N ASN A 99 28.64 -28.82 -13.91
CA ASN A 99 29.34 -30.10 -14.03
C ASN A 99 29.26 -31.16 -12.90
N ASP A 100 28.41 -31.00 -11.90
CA ASP A 100 28.13 -32.11 -10.98
C ASP A 100 26.99 -32.95 -11.55
N GLN A 101 27.33 -34.09 -12.17
CA GLN A 101 26.36 -35.07 -12.70
C GLN A 101 25.33 -35.48 -11.63
N GLU A 102 25.76 -35.50 -10.37
CA GLU A 102 24.95 -35.74 -9.16
C GLU A 102 23.97 -34.58 -8.88
N GLY A 103 24.39 -33.32 -9.07
CA GLY A 103 23.53 -32.15 -8.91
C GLY A 103 22.44 -32.07 -9.97
N VAL A 104 22.73 -32.48 -11.22
CA VAL A 104 21.74 -32.55 -12.29
C VAL A 104 20.69 -33.63 -12.02
N VAL A 105 21.09 -34.78 -11.45
CA VAL A 105 20.16 -35.86 -11.06
C VAL A 105 19.29 -35.41 -9.88
N LEU A 106 19.88 -34.79 -8.84
CA LEU A 106 19.13 -34.27 -7.70
C LEU A 106 18.12 -33.19 -8.11
N LEU A 107 18.52 -32.25 -8.98
CA LEU A 107 17.61 -31.21 -9.49
C LEU A 107 16.49 -31.80 -10.37
N ARG A 108 16.76 -32.88 -11.13
CA ARG A 108 15.74 -33.60 -11.90
C ARG A 108 14.74 -34.29 -10.97
N ASP A 109 15.19 -34.91 -9.89
CA ASP A 109 14.30 -35.54 -8.92
C ASP A 109 13.44 -34.52 -8.16
N LEU A 110 14.01 -33.34 -7.85
CA LEU A 110 13.28 -32.23 -7.25
C LEU A 110 12.23 -31.62 -8.21
N SER A 111 12.50 -31.61 -9.52
CA SER A 111 11.55 -31.12 -10.54
C SER A 111 10.22 -31.90 -10.56
N LYS A 112 10.25 -33.17 -10.17
CA LYS A 112 9.09 -34.05 -10.11
C LYS A 112 8.13 -33.70 -8.96
N TYR A 113 8.62 -32.95 -7.96
CA TYR A 113 7.90 -32.67 -6.72
C TYR A 113 7.84 -31.17 -6.38
N ASN A 114 7.86 -30.28 -7.39
CA ASN A 114 7.82 -28.83 -7.19
C ASN A 114 6.53 -28.38 -6.46
N ARG A 115 6.54 -28.51 -5.15
CA ARG A 115 5.55 -28.00 -4.22
C ARG A 115 5.98 -26.60 -3.79
N PRO A 116 5.06 -25.63 -3.73
CA PRO A 116 5.36 -24.32 -3.16
C PRO A 116 5.98 -24.47 -1.77
N LEU A 117 7.14 -23.84 -1.55
CA LEU A 117 7.83 -23.86 -0.26
C LEU A 117 7.51 -22.59 0.51
N GLU A 118 6.96 -22.76 1.71
CA GLU A 118 6.82 -21.66 2.65
C GLU A 118 8.18 -21.26 3.20
N ILE A 119 8.50 -19.97 3.14
CA ILE A 119 9.71 -19.42 3.74
C ILE A 119 9.35 -18.32 4.72
N ARG A 120 10.27 -17.97 5.62
CA ARG A 120 10.04 -16.91 6.58
C ARG A 120 10.01 -15.53 5.92
N PHE A 121 9.45 -14.55 6.61
CA PHE A 121 9.38 -13.16 6.13
C PHE A 121 10.77 -12.62 5.78
N ASP A 122 11.76 -12.82 6.65
CA ASP A 122 13.13 -12.36 6.45
C ASP A 122 13.83 -13.05 5.27
N GLU A 123 13.54 -14.33 5.05
CA GLU A 123 14.03 -15.08 3.90
C GLU A 123 13.39 -14.58 2.59
N MET A 124 12.08 -14.29 2.60
CA MET A 124 11.40 -13.70 1.44
C MET A 124 11.93 -12.30 1.12
N ILE A 125 12.14 -11.44 2.13
CA ILE A 125 12.76 -10.12 1.92
C ILE A 125 14.18 -10.28 1.35
N LYS A 126 14.96 -11.25 1.82
CA LYS A 126 16.29 -11.55 1.27
C LYS A 126 16.19 -11.98 -0.20
N LEU A 127 15.25 -12.86 -0.53
CA LEU A 127 15.01 -13.33 -1.89
C LEU A 127 14.62 -12.18 -2.83
N MET A 128 13.67 -11.33 -2.43
CA MET A 128 13.25 -10.17 -3.21
C MET A 128 14.42 -9.20 -3.46
N ASN A 129 15.27 -8.96 -2.46
CA ASN A 129 16.48 -8.14 -2.63
C ASN A 129 17.49 -8.75 -3.61
N GLN A 130 17.60 -10.08 -3.66
CA GLN A 130 18.43 -10.77 -4.64
C GLN A 130 17.84 -10.64 -6.05
N CYS A 131 16.53 -10.80 -6.20
CA CYS A 131 15.82 -10.58 -7.46
C CYS A 131 16.04 -9.16 -7.98
N GLU A 132 15.90 -8.14 -7.12
CA GLU A 132 16.11 -6.74 -7.50
C GLU A 132 17.56 -6.47 -7.95
N ARG A 133 18.56 -7.07 -7.29
CA ARG A 133 19.97 -6.94 -7.71
C ARG A 133 20.19 -7.54 -9.09
N VAL A 134 19.67 -8.74 -9.34
CA VAL A 134 19.77 -9.39 -10.65
C VAL A 134 19.08 -8.56 -11.72
N ASP A 135 17.89 -8.04 -11.43
CA ASP A 135 17.12 -7.23 -12.37
C ASP A 135 17.90 -5.95 -12.76
N LYS A 136 18.51 -5.25 -11.80
CA LYS A 136 19.38 -4.10 -12.11
C LYS A 136 20.55 -4.45 -13.03
N LEU A 137 21.17 -5.61 -12.84
CA LEU A 137 22.27 -6.07 -13.70
C LEU A 137 21.78 -6.37 -15.13
N ILE A 138 20.61 -7.02 -15.27
CA ILE A 138 20.00 -7.31 -16.57
C ILE A 138 19.66 -6.01 -17.30
N PHE A 139 19.07 -5.04 -16.61
CA PHE A 139 18.75 -3.74 -17.20
C PHE A 139 20.00 -2.97 -17.63
N ALA A 140 21.02 -2.89 -16.77
CA ALA A 140 22.30 -2.25 -17.11
C ALA A 140 22.99 -2.92 -18.32
N ALA A 141 22.92 -4.25 -18.41
CA ALA A 141 23.43 -4.98 -19.56
C ALA A 141 22.65 -4.65 -20.84
N ARG A 142 21.32 -4.50 -20.77
CA ARG A 142 20.50 -4.11 -21.93
C ARG A 142 20.81 -2.70 -22.42
N GLU A 143 20.98 -1.74 -21.51
CA GLU A 143 21.35 -0.37 -21.89
C GLU A 143 22.71 -0.31 -22.58
N LYS A 144 23.70 -1.05 -22.10
CA LYS A 144 25.03 -1.12 -22.73
C LYS A 144 24.99 -1.67 -24.16
N ASN A 145 24.03 -2.54 -24.47
CA ASN A 145 23.84 -3.12 -25.79
C ASN A 145 22.94 -2.29 -26.71
N ARG A 146 22.33 -1.20 -26.21
CA ARG A 146 21.52 -0.30 -27.02
C ARG A 146 22.46 0.55 -27.89
N LYS A 147 22.51 0.27 -29.20
CA LYS A 147 23.16 1.17 -30.16
C LYS A 147 22.53 2.57 -30.04
N PRO A 148 23.31 3.66 -30.05
CA PRO A 148 22.75 4.99 -30.13
C PRO A 148 21.99 5.10 -31.45
N THR A 149 20.68 5.31 -31.36
CA THR A 149 19.85 5.70 -32.50
C THR A 149 20.14 7.16 -32.77
N ASN A 150 21.13 7.43 -33.63
CA ASN A 150 21.33 8.76 -34.21
C ASN A 150 20.24 9.00 -35.26
N ASN A 151 19.04 9.35 -34.81
CA ASN A 151 18.03 9.97 -35.66
C ASN A 151 17.87 11.42 -35.18
N PRO A 152 18.43 12.42 -35.88
CA PRO A 152 18.47 13.81 -35.39
C PRO A 152 17.12 14.54 -35.35
N ASN A 153 16.00 13.83 -35.52
CA ASN A 153 14.67 14.43 -35.68
C ASN A 153 13.70 14.12 -34.53
N ASP A 154 14.16 13.55 -33.42
CA ASP A 154 13.32 13.36 -32.22
C ASP A 154 13.83 14.25 -31.08
N GLY A 155 13.83 15.55 -31.36
CA GLY A 155 14.39 16.57 -30.49
C GLY A 155 13.66 17.89 -30.67
N ASN A 156 12.33 17.88 -30.51
CA ASN A 156 11.61 19.11 -30.21
C ASN A 156 10.25 18.83 -29.54
N GLU A 157 10.26 18.26 -28.35
CA GLU A 157 9.18 18.53 -27.40
C GLU A 157 9.69 19.55 -26.39
N ASN A 158 9.53 20.83 -26.73
CA ASN A 158 9.56 21.91 -25.74
C ASN A 158 8.37 21.73 -24.79
N ILE A 159 8.44 20.75 -23.89
CA ILE A 159 7.59 20.77 -22.70
C ILE A 159 8.28 21.75 -21.76
N ALA A 160 8.09 23.04 -22.05
CA ALA A 160 8.19 24.08 -21.04
C ALA A 160 7.21 23.67 -19.94
N PHE A 161 7.75 23.00 -18.92
CA PHE A 161 7.05 22.55 -17.74
C PHE A 161 6.46 23.81 -17.09
N ASN A 162 5.18 24.07 -17.39
CA ASN A 162 4.46 25.18 -16.83
C ASN A 162 4.12 24.78 -15.38
N LEU A 163 5.11 24.99 -14.51
CA LEU A 163 5.15 24.58 -13.10
C LEU A 163 3.91 25.05 -12.31
N GLY A 164 3.17 26.04 -12.82
CA GLY A 164 1.90 26.53 -12.25
C GLY A 164 0.67 25.66 -12.50
N THR A 165 0.70 24.70 -13.43
CA THR A 165 -0.49 23.86 -13.75
C THR A 165 -0.51 22.50 -13.03
N ILE A 166 0.62 22.09 -12.45
CA ILE A 166 0.77 20.83 -11.68
C ILE A 166 0.50 21.06 -10.18
N ILE A 167 0.59 22.31 -9.69
CA ILE A 167 0.48 22.63 -8.26
C ILE A 167 -0.98 22.81 -7.80
N PHE A 168 -1.93 23.05 -8.70
CA PHE A 168 -3.35 23.18 -8.32
C PHE A 168 -4.28 22.41 -9.26
N PRO A 169 -4.49 21.10 -9.04
CA PRO A 169 -5.64 20.45 -9.63
C PRO A 169 -6.90 21.14 -9.08
N LYS A 170 -7.72 21.71 -9.97
CA LYS A 170 -8.99 22.39 -9.61
C LYS A 170 -10.02 21.49 -8.92
N ASN A 171 -9.68 20.23 -8.63
CA ASN A 171 -10.42 19.33 -7.77
C ASN A 171 -9.40 18.46 -6.98
N PRO A 172 -9.35 18.52 -5.63
CA PRO A 172 -8.40 17.74 -4.82
C PRO A 172 -8.61 16.22 -4.91
N LEU A 173 -9.69 15.78 -5.56
CA LEU A 173 -10.03 14.39 -5.81
C LEU A 173 -9.53 13.85 -7.16
N SER A 174 -8.87 14.66 -8.02
CA SER A 174 -8.32 14.15 -9.30
C SER A 174 -6.97 13.42 -9.15
N ILE A 175 -6.42 13.38 -7.92
CA ILE A 175 -5.33 12.50 -7.48
C ILE A 175 -5.80 11.02 -7.40
N LEU A 176 -7.08 10.74 -7.70
CA LEU A 176 -7.72 9.43 -7.51
C LEU A 176 -7.33 8.35 -8.55
N SER A 177 -6.62 8.69 -9.65
CA SER A 177 -5.92 7.66 -10.43
C SER A 177 -4.72 7.08 -9.67
N GLY A 178 -4.18 7.82 -8.71
CA GLY A 178 -3.23 7.34 -7.71
C GLY A 178 -1.91 6.78 -8.24
N ILE A 179 -1.44 7.10 -9.45
CA ILE A 179 -0.12 6.68 -9.95
C ILE A 179 0.72 7.92 -10.32
N ILE A 180 1.98 7.96 -9.88
CA ILE A 180 2.92 9.04 -10.22
C ILE A 180 3.27 9.00 -11.72
N PRO A 181 3.25 10.14 -12.44
CA PRO A 181 3.64 10.19 -13.85
C PRO A 181 5.03 9.58 -14.11
N GLY A 182 5.17 8.84 -15.20
CA GLY A 182 6.41 8.13 -15.54
C GLY A 182 6.63 6.83 -14.77
N THR A 183 5.69 6.40 -13.93
CA THR A 183 5.76 5.14 -13.15
C THR A 183 4.57 4.25 -13.44
N LYS A 184 4.66 2.97 -13.06
CA LYS A 184 3.55 2.01 -13.12
C LYS A 184 3.17 1.43 -11.77
N TRP A 185 4.06 1.51 -10.79
CA TRP A 185 3.91 0.92 -9.46
C TRP A 185 3.77 1.96 -8.35
N CYS A 186 4.05 3.24 -8.61
CA CYS A 186 4.03 4.25 -7.55
C CYS A 186 2.63 4.85 -7.33
N GLY A 187 1.82 4.17 -6.51
CA GLY A 187 0.80 4.82 -5.70
C GLY A 187 -0.30 3.89 -5.15
N THR A 188 -1.59 4.14 -5.41
CA THR A 188 -2.68 3.36 -4.79
C THR A 188 -2.91 2.04 -5.54
N GLY A 189 -1.97 1.12 -5.35
CA GLY A 189 -1.78 -0.07 -6.18
C GLY A 189 -0.93 0.26 -7.41
N ASP A 190 -1.03 -0.59 -8.43
CA ASP A 190 -0.23 -0.48 -9.64
C ASP A 190 -1.07 -0.67 -10.92
N ILE A 191 -0.53 -0.17 -12.04
CA ILE A 191 -1.06 -0.37 -13.40
C ILE A 191 -0.14 -1.27 -14.24
N ALA A 192 0.82 -1.95 -13.62
CA ALA A 192 1.79 -2.78 -14.30
C ALA A 192 1.18 -4.13 -14.71
N ASP A 193 1.44 -4.56 -15.94
CA ASP A 193 0.92 -5.85 -16.43
C ASP A 193 1.76 -7.03 -15.92
N THR A 194 3.07 -6.82 -15.75
CA THR A 194 4.03 -7.85 -15.32
C THR A 194 5.02 -7.30 -14.32
N TYR A 195 5.75 -8.17 -13.62
CA TYR A 195 6.83 -7.78 -12.71
C TYR A 195 7.87 -6.85 -13.37
N ASN A 196 8.19 -7.08 -14.65
CA ASN A 196 9.19 -6.30 -15.39
C ASN A 196 8.61 -5.05 -16.08
N ASP A 197 7.31 -4.83 -15.96
CA ASP A 197 6.64 -3.70 -16.58
C ASP A 197 6.85 -2.43 -15.74
N LEU A 198 7.89 -1.66 -16.11
CA LEU A 198 8.33 -0.46 -15.42
C LEU A 198 8.13 0.77 -16.33
N GLY A 199 7.85 1.91 -15.71
CA GLY A 199 7.79 3.21 -16.37
C GLY A 199 9.17 3.83 -16.65
N THR A 200 9.16 5.03 -17.21
CA THR A 200 10.34 5.81 -17.59
C THR A 200 11.17 6.24 -16.37
N GLU A 201 10.53 6.49 -15.23
CA GLU A 201 11.19 6.73 -13.93
C GLU A 201 11.62 5.40 -13.29
N THR A 202 12.35 4.58 -14.05
CA THR A 202 12.61 3.16 -13.74
C THR A 202 13.19 2.92 -12.34
N ASN A 203 14.13 3.76 -11.90
CA ASN A 203 14.78 3.59 -10.58
C ASN A 203 13.81 3.81 -9.42
N MET A 204 12.94 4.83 -9.54
CA MET A 204 11.90 5.11 -8.55
C MET A 204 10.80 4.06 -8.61
N ASP A 205 10.38 3.67 -9.82
CA ASP A 205 9.31 2.72 -10.04
C ASP A 205 9.65 1.34 -9.45
N ARG A 206 10.93 0.94 -9.50
CA ARG A 206 11.46 -0.24 -8.79
C ARG A 206 11.28 -0.16 -7.28
N CYS A 207 11.47 1.02 -6.67
CA CYS A 207 11.25 1.20 -5.24
C CYS A 207 9.79 0.92 -4.88
N CYS A 208 8.86 1.42 -5.68
CA CYS A 208 7.43 1.21 -5.48
C CYS A 208 7.02 -0.23 -5.76
N ARG A 209 7.51 -0.85 -6.84
CA ARG A 209 7.29 -2.28 -7.14
C ARG A 209 7.70 -3.17 -5.96
N GLN A 210 8.88 -2.93 -5.40
CA GLN A 210 9.38 -3.69 -4.26
C GLN A 210 8.50 -3.51 -3.01
N HIS A 211 7.93 -2.32 -2.81
CA HIS A 211 7.01 -2.02 -1.71
C HIS A 211 5.62 -2.64 -1.92
N ASP A 212 5.07 -2.54 -3.12
CA ASP A 212 3.78 -3.11 -3.49
C ASP A 212 3.76 -4.64 -3.35
N LEU A 213 4.88 -5.30 -3.63
CA LEU A 213 5.04 -6.75 -3.48
C LEU A 213 5.40 -7.19 -2.05
N CYS A 214 5.29 -6.30 -1.06
CA CYS A 214 5.59 -6.62 0.34
C CYS A 214 4.84 -7.90 0.79
N PRO A 215 5.53 -8.92 1.34
CA PRO A 215 4.93 -10.20 1.72
C PRO A 215 3.83 -10.10 2.77
N LEU A 216 3.96 -9.10 3.64
CA LEU A 216 3.07 -8.87 4.77
C LEU A 216 2.48 -7.47 4.69
N LYS A 217 1.17 -7.42 4.47
CA LYS A 217 0.39 -6.18 4.34
C LYS A 217 -1.08 -6.42 4.66
N ILE A 218 -1.77 -5.35 5.05
CA ILE A 218 -3.23 -5.30 5.20
C ILE A 218 -3.75 -4.26 4.21
N ARG A 219 -4.59 -4.69 3.26
CA ARG A 219 -5.16 -3.77 2.25
C ARG A 219 -6.21 -2.86 2.89
N ALA A 220 -6.61 -1.84 2.15
CA ALA A 220 -7.71 -0.96 2.52
C ALA A 220 -8.96 -1.78 2.86
N TYR A 221 -9.61 -1.44 3.97
CA TYR A 221 -10.83 -2.05 4.49
C TYR A 221 -10.76 -3.56 4.75
N GLN A 222 -9.56 -4.11 4.96
CA GLN A 222 -9.37 -5.51 5.32
C GLN A 222 -8.97 -5.68 6.79
N SER A 223 -9.33 -6.83 7.37
CA SER A 223 -8.86 -7.25 8.69
C SER A 223 -7.92 -8.45 8.54
N LYS A 224 -6.74 -8.38 9.15
CA LYS A 224 -5.74 -9.45 9.15
C LYS A 224 -4.83 -9.35 10.36
N TYR A 225 -4.29 -10.48 10.81
CA TYR A 225 -3.39 -10.56 11.98
C TYR A 225 -3.96 -9.96 13.28
N GLY A 226 -5.30 -9.92 13.42
CA GLY A 226 -5.97 -9.29 14.55
C GLY A 226 -6.04 -7.75 14.50
N LEU A 227 -5.71 -7.15 13.34
CA LEU A 227 -5.82 -5.72 13.08
C LEU A 227 -6.84 -5.46 11.97
N THR A 228 -7.51 -4.31 12.01
CA THR A 228 -8.36 -3.81 10.92
C THR A 228 -7.70 -2.60 10.30
N ASN A 229 -7.74 -2.50 8.97
CA ASN A 229 -7.29 -1.32 8.23
C ASN A 229 -8.49 -0.55 7.69
N ASP A 230 -9.00 0.42 8.45
CA ASP A 230 -10.14 1.25 8.03
C ASP A 230 -9.76 2.38 7.06
N SER A 231 -8.49 2.43 6.62
CA SER A 231 -7.99 3.46 5.71
C SER A 231 -8.20 3.07 4.24
N LEU A 232 -8.25 4.07 3.36
CA LEU A 232 -8.35 3.91 1.90
C LEU A 232 -7.08 3.37 1.22
N TYR A 233 -6.02 3.14 1.98
CA TYR A 233 -4.71 2.72 1.49
C TYR A 233 -4.23 1.45 2.19
N THR A 234 -3.31 0.73 1.54
CA THR A 234 -2.67 -0.47 2.09
C THR A 234 -1.65 -0.08 3.16
N LYS A 235 -1.61 -0.84 4.26
CA LYS A 235 -0.56 -0.76 5.29
C LYS A 235 0.37 -1.96 5.14
N SER A 236 1.66 -1.73 4.96
CA SER A 236 2.68 -2.76 4.72
C SER A 236 3.54 -3.01 5.96
N HIS A 237 4.34 -4.09 5.96
CA HIS A 237 5.30 -4.34 7.03
C HIS A 237 6.33 -3.21 7.14
N CYS A 238 6.70 -2.83 8.36
CA CYS A 238 7.63 -1.73 8.62
C CYS A 238 8.99 -1.88 7.91
N THR A 239 9.50 -3.09 7.74
CA THR A 239 10.71 -3.36 6.95
C THR A 239 10.54 -2.94 5.48
N CYS A 240 9.37 -3.17 4.88
CA CYS A 240 9.09 -2.76 3.50
C CYS A 240 9.06 -1.23 3.39
N ASP A 241 8.45 -0.54 4.35
CA ASP A 241 8.41 0.92 4.40
C ASP A 241 9.80 1.53 4.63
N ASP A 242 10.62 0.94 5.52
CA ASP A 242 12.01 1.34 5.74
C ASP A 242 12.85 1.17 4.46
N MET A 243 12.65 0.08 3.72
CA MET A 243 13.29 -0.15 2.42
C MET A 243 12.83 0.86 1.37
N LEU A 244 11.53 1.18 1.30
CA LEU A 244 10.99 2.19 0.40
C LEU A 244 11.61 3.56 0.68
N PHE A 245 11.65 3.98 1.94
CA PHE A 245 12.25 5.25 2.38
C PHE A 245 13.70 5.36 1.88
N SER A 246 14.53 4.36 2.18
CA SER A 246 15.94 4.35 1.77
C SER A 246 16.12 4.28 0.26
N CYS A 247 15.25 3.58 -0.45
CA CYS A 247 15.29 3.46 -1.91
C CYS A 247 14.96 4.80 -2.59
N LEU A 248 13.91 5.48 -2.15
CA LEU A 248 13.51 6.79 -2.68
C LEU A 248 14.57 7.86 -2.38
N LYS A 249 15.13 7.89 -1.16
CA LYS A 249 16.24 8.78 -0.81
C LYS A 249 17.47 8.57 -1.70
N ARG A 250 17.80 7.31 -2.02
CA ARG A 250 18.96 6.98 -2.88
C ARG A 250 18.72 7.32 -4.35
N THR A 251 17.47 7.21 -4.81
CA THR A 251 17.10 7.54 -6.20
C THR A 251 17.29 9.03 -6.49
N ASN A 252 16.94 9.89 -5.53
CA ASN A 252 17.23 11.32 -5.53
C ASN A 252 16.80 12.07 -6.81
N THR A 253 15.63 11.75 -7.37
CA THR A 253 14.98 12.52 -8.43
C THR A 253 13.86 13.38 -7.85
N SER A 254 13.40 14.40 -8.58
CA SER A 254 12.25 15.21 -8.16
C SER A 254 11.00 14.35 -7.94
N ALA A 255 10.78 13.34 -8.79
CA ALA A 255 9.68 12.39 -8.65
C ALA A 255 9.82 11.53 -7.38
N SER A 256 11.02 11.02 -7.07
CA SER A 256 11.23 10.22 -5.86
C SER A 256 11.11 11.06 -4.58
N GLN A 257 11.52 12.33 -4.64
CA GLN A 257 11.36 13.27 -3.54
C GLN A 257 9.88 13.60 -3.26
N LEU A 258 9.11 13.83 -4.33
CA LEU A 258 7.66 14.03 -4.24
C LEU A 258 6.96 12.82 -3.63
N MET A 259 7.25 11.62 -4.13
CA MET A 259 6.62 10.38 -3.62
C MET A 259 6.94 10.14 -2.15
N GLY A 260 8.20 10.29 -1.74
CA GLY A 260 8.54 10.12 -0.34
C GLY A 260 7.92 11.19 0.57
N SER A 261 7.84 12.44 0.12
CA SER A 261 7.13 13.50 0.85
C SER A 261 5.65 13.19 1.01
N ILE A 262 5.00 12.70 -0.05
CA ILE A 262 3.58 12.29 0.01
C ILE A 262 3.41 11.12 1.00
N TYR A 263 4.20 10.06 0.86
CA TYR A 263 4.02 8.84 1.66
C TYR A 263 4.37 9.03 3.14
N PHE A 264 5.54 9.63 3.43
CA PHE A 264 6.10 9.69 4.78
C PHE A 264 5.80 11.00 5.53
N ASN A 265 5.65 12.13 4.84
CA ASN A 265 5.45 13.43 5.49
C ASN A 265 3.97 13.88 5.47
N LEU A 266 3.26 13.67 4.35
CA LEU A 266 1.86 14.12 4.21
C LEU A 266 0.84 13.08 4.66
N VAL A 267 0.88 11.87 4.10
CA VAL A 267 -0.08 10.81 4.41
C VAL A 267 0.26 10.09 5.71
N GLN A 268 1.56 9.98 6.01
CA GLN A 268 2.09 9.33 7.22
C GLN A 268 1.51 7.92 7.43
N VAL A 269 1.63 7.07 6.41
CA VAL A 269 1.08 5.71 6.43
C VAL A 269 1.68 4.87 7.58
N PRO A 270 0.88 4.40 8.55
CA PRO A 270 1.37 3.50 9.59
C PRO A 270 1.73 2.13 9.02
N CYS A 271 2.76 1.49 9.59
CA CYS A 271 3.25 0.19 9.14
C CYS A 271 3.03 -0.90 10.19
N LEU A 272 3.09 -2.17 9.78
CA LEU A 272 2.97 -3.32 10.68
C LEU A 272 4.31 -3.70 11.31
N ALA A 273 4.35 -3.77 12.63
CA ALA A 273 5.49 -4.30 13.40
C ALA A 273 5.04 -5.44 14.33
N ARG A 274 5.91 -6.42 14.54
CA ARG A 274 5.65 -7.52 15.48
C ARG A 274 6.24 -7.20 16.85
N VAL A 275 5.38 -7.11 17.86
CA VAL A 275 5.71 -6.84 19.28
C VAL A 275 5.07 -7.92 20.14
N ASN A 276 5.84 -8.60 20.99
CA ASN A 276 5.35 -9.69 21.86
C ASN A 276 4.52 -10.75 21.11
N ASN A 277 5.01 -11.17 19.95
CA ASN A 277 4.37 -12.15 19.06
C ASN A 277 2.98 -11.74 18.51
N ARG A 278 2.62 -10.45 18.55
CA ARG A 278 1.41 -9.90 17.91
C ARG A 278 1.79 -8.76 16.97
N TYR A 279 1.00 -8.56 15.91
CA TYR A 279 1.17 -7.40 15.03
C TYR A 279 0.47 -6.18 15.61
N GLN A 280 1.13 -5.04 15.51
CA GLN A 280 0.62 -3.73 15.91
C GLN A 280 0.98 -2.70 14.85
N TYR A 281 0.20 -1.62 14.76
CA TYR A 281 0.56 -0.49 13.91
C TYR A 281 1.63 0.36 14.61
N ARG A 282 2.71 0.63 13.88
CA ARG A 282 3.72 1.63 14.25
C ARG A 282 3.49 2.89 13.40
N PRO A 283 3.66 4.10 13.97
CA PRO A 283 3.64 5.33 13.19
C PRO A 283 4.61 5.28 12.00
N ALA A 284 4.31 6.08 10.98
CA ALA A 284 5.17 6.24 9.82
C ALA A 284 6.56 6.71 10.22
N LYS A 285 7.55 6.40 9.37
CA LYS A 285 8.89 6.94 9.53
C LYS A 285 8.88 8.44 9.23
N GLU A 286 9.46 9.22 10.12
CA GLU A 286 9.54 10.67 10.00
C GLU A 286 10.79 11.12 9.23
N GLY A 287 10.75 12.34 8.70
CA GLY A 287 11.93 13.02 8.16
C GLY A 287 12.35 12.56 6.76
N PHE A 288 11.38 12.34 5.85
CA PHE A 288 11.70 12.22 4.44
C PHE A 288 12.05 13.58 3.82
#